data_AF-T1C7N3-F1
#
_entry.id   AF-T1C7N3-F1
#
_cell.length_a   1.000
_cell.length_b   1.000
_cell.length_c   1.000
_cell.angle_alpha   90.00
_cell.angle_beta   90.00
_cell.angle_gamma   90.00
#
_symmetry.space_group_name_H-M   'P 1'
#
loop_
_entity.id
_entity.type
_entity.pdbx_description
1 polymer ?
#
loop_
_entity_poly.entity_id
_entity_poly.type
_entity_poly.pdbx_seq_one_letter_code
_entity_poly.pdbx_strand_id
1 'polypeptide(L)'
;MVVDTFGTADEDRFWDAKAYAAGEFKDFSKEFVRQHYRRLGYHTDLTNAREQHRDEPPIPPLPPELVTEVSHLYTGVFERLTGEPFAGATSH
;
A
#
# COMPACT_ATOMS: atom_id res chain seq x y z
N MET A 1 -6.97 26.94 5.33
CA MET A 1 -6.16 26.47 4.19
C MET A 1 -5.93 24.99 4.39
N VAL A 2 -6.31 24.17 3.42
CA VAL A 2 -5.92 22.75 3.40
C VAL A 2 -4.52 22.69 2.79
N VAL A 3 -3.63 21.95 3.42
CA VAL A 3 -2.26 21.66 2.97
C VAL A 3 -2.09 20.14 3.01
N ASP A 4 -1.16 19.60 2.21
CA ASP A 4 -0.95 18.16 2.00
C ASP A 4 -2.00 17.47 1.10
N THR A 5 -1.91 16.15 0.94
CA THR A 5 -2.83 15.32 0.12
C THR A 5 -4.04 14.85 0.92
N PHE A 6 -5.18 14.70 0.23
CA PHE A 6 -6.45 14.24 0.82
C PHE A 6 -7.17 13.32 -0.17
N GLY A 7 -7.83 12.27 0.31
CA GLY A 7 -8.58 11.33 -0.52
C GLY A 7 -7.72 10.31 -1.25
N THR A 8 -6.50 10.04 -0.79
CA THR A 8 -5.55 9.12 -1.43
C THR A 8 -5.43 7.82 -0.62
N ALA A 9 -5.14 6.69 -1.27
CA ALA A 9 -4.90 5.42 -0.57
C ALA A 9 -3.63 5.41 0.32
N ASP A 10 -2.89 6.52 0.31
CA ASP A 10 -1.71 6.75 1.14
C ASP A 10 -2.07 7.37 2.49
N GLU A 11 -2.99 8.34 2.48
CA GLU A 11 -3.41 9.09 3.67
C GLU A 11 -4.72 8.57 4.28
N ASP A 12 -5.58 7.95 3.46
CA ASP A 12 -6.87 7.41 3.85
C ASP A 12 -6.89 5.88 3.76
N ARG A 13 -7.63 5.25 4.69
CA ARG A 13 -7.89 3.80 4.65
C ARG A 13 -9.24 3.54 4.00
N PHE A 14 -9.21 3.10 2.75
CA PHE A 14 -10.40 2.67 2.04
C PHE A 14 -10.69 1.20 2.36
N TRP A 15 -11.95 0.91 2.71
CA TRP A 15 -12.45 -0.45 2.93
C TRP A 15 -13.56 -0.78 1.94
N ASP A 16 -13.59 -2.02 1.46
CA ASP A 16 -14.71 -2.48 0.64
C ASP A 16 -15.95 -2.63 1.53
N ALA A 17 -16.98 -1.81 1.29
CA ALA A 17 -18.19 -1.82 2.10
C ALA A 17 -18.91 -3.18 2.08
N LYS A 18 -18.88 -3.92 0.96
CA LYS A 18 -19.51 -5.25 0.86
C LYS A 18 -18.71 -6.30 1.60
N ALA A 19 -17.38 -6.29 1.46
CA ALA A 19 -16.50 -7.19 2.20
C ALA A 19 -16.62 -6.94 3.71
N TYR A 20 -16.63 -5.68 4.13
CA TYR A 20 -16.80 -5.29 5.52
C TYR A 20 -18.14 -5.79 6.09
N ALA A 21 -19.24 -5.66 5.33
CA ALA A 21 -20.54 -6.20 5.72
C ALA A 21 -20.55 -7.74 5.83
N ALA A 22 -19.67 -8.43 5.10
CA ALA A 22 -19.45 -9.87 5.21
C ALA A 22 -18.46 -10.27 6.32
N GLY A 23 -17.91 -9.31 7.08
CA GLY A 23 -16.90 -9.54 8.11
C GLY A 23 -15.47 -9.67 7.59
N GLU A 24 -15.23 -9.39 6.30
CA GLU A 24 -13.91 -9.39 5.68
C GLU A 24 -13.31 -7.99 5.68
N PHE A 25 -12.12 -7.86 6.28
CA PHE A 25 -11.38 -6.61 6.32
C PHE A 25 -10.44 -6.51 5.12
N LYS A 26 -10.94 -5.95 4.01
CA LYS A 26 -10.15 -5.69 2.81
C LYS A 26 -9.68 -4.23 2.78
N ASP A 27 -8.42 -4.03 3.16
CA ASP A 27 -7.75 -2.73 3.17
C ASP A 27 -7.12 -2.42 1.80
N PHE A 28 -7.44 -1.26 1.22
CA PHE A 28 -6.86 -0.76 -0.02
C PHE A 28 -5.87 0.39 0.27
N SER A 29 -4.81 0.11 1.03
CA SER A 29 -3.80 1.11 1.38
C SER A 29 -2.38 0.52 1.37
N LYS A 30 -1.40 1.38 1.65
CA LYS A 30 0.02 1.01 1.91
C LYS A 30 0.18 -0.09 2.98
N GLU A 31 -0.84 -0.36 3.78
CA GLU A 31 -0.79 -1.44 4.76
C GLU A 31 -0.52 -2.80 4.13
N PHE A 32 -1.00 -3.05 2.90
CA PHE A 32 -0.70 -4.29 2.17
C PHE A 32 0.82 -4.52 2.00
N VAL A 33 1.54 -3.47 1.57
CA VAL A 33 3.00 -3.50 1.41
C VAL A 33 3.71 -3.66 2.76
N ARG A 34 3.23 -2.98 3.81
CA ARG A 34 3.78 -3.11 5.17
C ARG A 34 3.64 -4.54 5.68
N GLN A 35 2.49 -5.17 5.47
CA GLN A 35 2.25 -6.54 5.87
C GLN A 35 3.16 -7.52 5.13
N HIS A 36 3.50 -7.26 3.86
CA HIS A 36 4.51 -8.06 3.15
C HIS A 36 5.88 -8.01 3.84
N TYR A 37 6.41 -6.82 4.14
CA TYR A 37 7.72 -6.70 4.80
C TYR A 37 7.72 -7.17 6.26
N ARG A 38 6.58 -7.13 6.95
CA ARG A 38 6.42 -7.77 8.27
C ARG A 38 6.51 -9.28 8.15
N ARG A 39 5.82 -9.90 7.18
CA ARG A 39 5.87 -11.35 6.94
C ARG A 39 7.25 -11.85 6.54
N LEU A 40 8.00 -11.04 5.80
CA LEU A 40 9.38 -11.34 5.39
C LEU A 40 10.38 -11.27 6.56
N GLY A 41 9.99 -10.70 7.71
CA GLY A 41 10.89 -10.46 8.85
C GLY A 41 11.69 -9.16 8.73
N TYR A 42 11.70 -8.50 7.56
CA TYR A 42 12.44 -7.26 7.31
C TYR A 42 12.13 -6.16 8.33
N HIS A 43 10.85 -5.96 8.68
CA HIS A 43 10.47 -4.96 9.68
C HIS A 43 11.16 -5.21 11.03
N THR A 44 11.26 -6.48 11.44
CA THR A 44 11.92 -6.87 12.70
C THR A 44 13.42 -6.59 12.61
N ASP A 45 14.07 -6.99 11.52
CA ASP A 45 15.50 -6.75 11.31
C ASP A 45 15.84 -5.26 11.29
N LEU A 46 15.02 -4.45 10.61
CA LEU A 46 15.14 -3.00 10.56
C LEU A 46 15.00 -2.38 11.96
N THR A 47 14.01 -2.83 12.74
CA THR A 47 13.77 -2.33 14.09
C THR A 47 14.96 -2.65 15.01
N ASN A 48 15.44 -3.89 14.96
CA ASN A 48 16.60 -4.33 15.72
C ASN A 48 17.89 -3.57 15.35
N ALA A 49 18.11 -3.28 14.06
CA ALA A 49 19.26 -2.51 13.59
C ALA A 49 19.23 -1.09 14.16
N ARG A 50 18.07 -0.42 14.12
CA ARG A 50 17.86 0.93 14.67
C ARG A 50 18.09 1.00 16.17
N GLU A 51 17.52 0.06 16.92
CA GLU A 51 17.68 -0.02 18.38
C GLU A 51 19.15 -0.21 18.80
N GLN A 52 19.94 -0.88 17.96
CA GLN A 52 21.34 -1.16 18.20
C GLN A 52 22.29 -0.16 17.53
N HIS A 53 21.75 0.90 16.93
CA HIS A 53 22.51 1.89 16.15
C HIS A 53 23.44 1.28 15.09
N ARG A 54 22.99 0.20 14.44
CA ARG A 54 23.69 -0.46 13.34
C ARG A 54 23.11 0.00 11.99
N ASP A 55 23.84 -0.30 10.92
CA ASP A 55 23.39 -0.03 9.55
C ASP A 55 22.06 -0.72 9.26
N GLU A 56 21.14 0.02 8.63
CA GLU A 56 19.84 -0.52 8.25
C GLU A 56 20.01 -1.59 7.15
N PRO A 57 19.33 -2.75 7.26
CA PRO A 57 19.37 -3.74 6.21
C PRO A 57 18.77 -3.18 4.91
N PRO A 58 19.33 -3.52 3.75
CA PRO A 58 18.78 -3.07 2.47
C PRO A 58 17.35 -3.59 2.32
N ILE A 59 16.44 -2.74 1.85
CA ILE A 59 15.06 -3.14 1.61
C ILE A 59 15.00 -4.13 0.43
N PRO A 60 14.42 -5.33 0.63
CA PRO A 60 14.20 -6.26 -0.48
C PRO A 60 13.27 -5.64 -1.52
N PRO A 61 13.50 -5.86 -2.83
CA PRO A 61 12.56 -5.38 -3.85
C PRO A 61 11.21 -6.08 -3.69
N LEU A 62 10.13 -5.36 -4.01
CA LEU A 62 8.81 -5.98 -4.09
C LEU A 62 8.78 -7.01 -5.24
N PRO A 63 8.27 -8.22 -4.99
CA PRO A 63 7.97 -9.19 -6.03
C PRO A 63 7.08 -8.56 -7.13
N PRO A 64 7.34 -8.83 -8.43
CA PRO A 64 6.54 -8.28 -9.53
C PRO A 64 5.03 -8.52 -9.39
N GLU A 65 4.65 -9.65 -8.80
CA GLU A 65 3.25 -10.01 -8.54
C GLU A 65 2.61 -9.04 -7.53
N LEU A 66 3.34 -8.71 -6.45
CA LEU A 66 2.86 -7.75 -5.46
C LEU A 66 2.84 -6.33 -6.00
N VAL A 67 3.79 -5.96 -6.86
CA VAL A 67 3.74 -4.67 -7.58
C VAL A 67 2.47 -4.55 -8.41
N THR A 68 2.12 -5.62 -9.12
CA THR A 68 0.91 -5.68 -9.95
C THR A 68 -0.35 -5.59 -9.09
N GLU A 69 -0.42 -6.38 -8.00
CA GLU A 69 -1.56 -6.35 -7.07
C GLU A 69 -1.76 -4.97 -6.44
N VAL A 70 -0.67 -4.34 -5.95
CA VAL A 70 -0.72 -2.97 -5.41
C VAL A 70 -1.19 -1.99 -6.48
N SER A 71 -0.66 -2.08 -7.69
CA SER A 71 -1.07 -1.20 -8.79
C SER A 71 -2.59 -1.31 -9.02
N HIS A 72 -3.13 -2.53 -9.09
CA HIS A 72 -4.57 -2.75 -9.26
C HIS A 72 -5.41 -2.22 -8.09
N LEU A 73 -4.91 -2.30 -6.85
CA LEU A 73 -5.60 -1.74 -5.69
C LEU A 73 -5.74 -0.21 -5.83
N TYR A 74 -4.66 0.48 -6.18
CA TYR A 74 -4.65 1.94 -6.32
C TYR A 74 -5.50 2.41 -7.50
N THR A 75 -5.38 1.77 -8.66
CA THR A 75 -6.22 2.11 -9.81
C THR A 75 -7.69 1.84 -9.52
N GLY A 76 -8.02 0.73 -8.86
CA GLY A 76 -9.39 0.43 -8.46
C GLY A 76 -9.98 1.42 -7.46
N VAL A 77 -9.19 1.96 -6.53
CA VAL A 77 -9.63 3.04 -5.64
C VAL A 77 -9.89 4.31 -6.45
N PHE A 78 -8.97 4.70 -7.33
CA PHE A 78 -9.14 5.86 -8.22
C PHE A 78 -10.44 5.76 -9.01
N GLU A 79 -10.64 4.67 -9.75
CA GLU A 79 -11.82 4.49 -10.62
C GLU A 79 -13.13 4.49 -9.83
N ARG A 80 -13.15 3.94 -8.61
CA ARG A 80 -14.33 3.94 -7.74
C ARG A 80 -14.65 5.33 -7.19
N LEU A 81 -13.65 6.13 -6.87
CA LEU A 81 -13.83 7.47 -6.30
C LEU A 81 -14.21 8.49 -7.37
N THR A 82 -13.62 8.38 -8.56
CA THR A 82 -13.79 9.36 -9.64
C THR A 82 -14.87 8.97 -10.64
N GLY A 83 -15.13 7.67 -10.82
CA GLY A 83 -15.94 7.13 -11.91
C GLY A 83 -15.24 7.13 -13.27
N GLU A 84 -13.98 7.58 -13.33
CA GLU A 84 -13.18 7.66 -14.56
C GLU A 84 -12.25 6.45 -14.68
N PRO A 85 -12.05 5.89 -15.89
CA PRO A 85 -11.11 4.79 -16.08
C PRO A 85 -9.67 5.26 -15.86
N PHE A 86 -8.83 4.40 -15.29
CA PHE A 86 -7.41 4.71 -15.14
C PHE A 86 -6.69 4.56 -16.49
N ALA A 87 -6.43 5.69 -17.15
CA ALA A 87 -5.51 5.74 -18.28
C ALA A 87 -4.07 5.75 -17.73
N GLY A 88 -3.43 4.59 -17.68
CA GLY A 88 -2.05 4.48 -17.20
C GLY A 88 -1.10 5.45 -17.90
N ALA A 89 -0.02 5.84 -17.22
CA ALA A 89 1.02 6.63 -17.86
C ALA A 89 1.59 5.85 -19.04
N THR A 90 1.35 6.32 -20.27
CA THR A 90 2.00 5.79 -21.47
C THR A 90 3.50 5.87 -21.25
N SER A 91 4.17 4.71 -21.15
CA SER A 91 5.63 4.66 -21.13
C SER A 91 6.15 5.28 -22.44
N HIS A 92 6.92 6.36 -22.31
CA HIS A 92 7.81 6.85 -23.35
C HIS A 92 9.19 6.23 -23.18
#